data_AF-A0AAE0VVE3-F1
#
_entry.id   AF-A0AAE0VVE3-F1
#
_cell.length_a   1.000
_cell.length_b   1.000
_cell.length_c   1.000
_cell.angle_alpha   90.00
_cell.angle_beta   90.00
_cell.angle_gamma   90.00
#
_symmetry.space_group_name_H-M   'P 1'
#
loop_
_entity.id
_entity.type
_entity.pdbx_description
1 polymer ?
#
loop_
_entity_poly.entity_id
_entity_poly.type
_entity_poly.pdbx_seq_one_letter_code
_entity_poly.pdbx_strand_id
1 'polypeptide(L)' 'TIPFNINVNLMEKKKFVIIGRPLSKAKRFTFNFQKGLQADALIIALHFDVRYKDGVIVMNYRTIGQWGLEI' A
#
# COMPACT_ATOMS: atom_id res chain seq x y z
N THR A 1 11.38 -4.21 10.12
CA THR A 1 10.47 -3.49 11.03
C THR A 1 9.32 -2.91 10.23
N ILE A 2 8.17 -2.62 10.84
CA ILE A 2 7.02 -1.98 10.19
C ILE A 2 6.99 -0.50 10.60
N PRO A 3 6.92 0.47 9.67
CA PRO A 3 6.79 0.31 8.21
C PRO A 3 8.05 -0.32 7.58
N PHE A 4 7.83 -1.23 6.63
CA PHE A 4 8.89 -1.87 5.86
C PHE A 4 8.94 -1.23 4.47
N ASN A 5 10.12 -0.78 4.07
CA ASN A 5 10.36 -0.10 2.81
C ASN A 5 11.52 -0.74 2.08
N ILE A 6 11.37 -1.00 0.79
CA ILE A 6 12.42 -1.55 -0.07
C ILE A 6 12.35 -0.90 -1.45
N ASN A 7 13.50 -0.47 -1.96
CA ASN A 7 13.60 -0.04 -3.35
C ASN A 7 13.63 -1.26 -4.25
N VAL A 8 12.64 -1.37 -5.14
CA VAL A 8 12.55 -2.44 -6.13
C VAL A 8 12.40 -1.83 -7.51
N ASN A 9 13.10 -2.39 -8.50
CA ASN A 9 12.82 -2.07 -9.88
C ASN A 9 11.56 -2.83 -10.30
N LEU A 10 10.45 -2.14 -10.54
CA LEU A 10 9.19 -2.74 -10.98
C LEU A 10 9.23 -2.88 -12.51
N MET A 11 9.22 -4.13 -12.99
CA MET A 11 9.16 -4.46 -14.43
C MET A 11 8.01 -5.43 -14.65
N GLU A 12 7.58 -5.58 -15.90
CA GLU A 12 6.54 -6.54 -16.27
C GLU A 12 6.85 -7.95 -15.75
N LYS A 13 5.79 -8.70 -15.43
CA LYS A 13 5.86 -10.11 -14.98
C LYS A 13 6.57 -10.34 -13.64
N LYS A 14 6.88 -9.29 -12.87
CA LYS A 14 7.35 -9.46 -11.48
C LYS A 14 6.21 -9.82 -10.55
N LYS A 15 6.50 -10.74 -9.62
CA LYS A 15 5.57 -11.15 -8.55
C LYS A 15 6.15 -10.75 -7.19
N PHE A 16 5.32 -10.12 -6.38
CA PHE A 16 5.63 -9.83 -4.98
C PHE A 16 4.78 -10.74 -4.10
N VAL A 17 5.41 -11.39 -3.13
CA VAL A 17 4.73 -12.25 -2.15
C VAL A 17 4.99 -11.66 -0.78
N ILE A 18 3.91 -11.25 -0.11
CA ILE A 18 3.96 -10.69 1.24
C ILE A 18 3.26 -11.69 2.17
N ILE A 19 4.01 -12.21 3.13
CA ILE A 19 3.50 -13.16 4.13
C ILE A 19 3.63 -12.49 5.48
N GLY A 20 2.54 -12.46 6.22
CA GLY A 20 2.51 -11.87 7.55
C GLY A 20 1.20 -12.15 8.26
N ARG A 21 1.17 -11.83 9.55
CA ARG A 21 -0.03 -11.91 10.38
C ARG A 21 -0.33 -10.52 10.95
N PRO A 22 -1.54 -9.97 10.73
CA PRO A 22 -1.98 -8.77 11.41
C PRO A 22 -2.02 -8.98 12.93
N LEU A 23 -1.75 -7.91 13.68
CA LEU A 23 -1.94 -7.94 15.13
C LEU A 23 -3.43 -8.15 15.47
N SER A 24 -3.71 -8.81 16.60
CA SER A 24 -5.09 -9.15 17.01
C SER A 24 -6.02 -7.94 17.13
N LYS A 25 -5.48 -6.74 17.37
CA LYS A 25 -6.23 -5.47 17.48
C LYS A 25 -5.96 -4.51 16.30
N ALA A 26 -5.39 -5.01 15.21
CA ALA A 26 -5.11 -4.17 14.03
C ALA A 26 -6.42 -3.65 13.44
N LYS A 27 -6.53 -2.34 13.27
CA LYS A 27 -7.69 -1.71 12.61
C LYS A 27 -7.58 -1.79 11.08
N ARG A 28 -6.35 -1.73 10.59
CA ARG A 28 -6.00 -1.83 9.16
C ARG A 28 -4.53 -2.14 8.95
N PHE A 29 -4.17 -2.55 7.74
CA PHE A 29 -2.80 -2.49 7.23
C PHE A 29 -2.83 -2.08 5.75
N THR A 30 -1.73 -1.53 5.27
CA THR A 30 -1.63 -0.95 3.94
C THR A 30 -0.40 -1.49 3.21
N PHE A 31 -0.54 -1.78 1.92
CA PHE A 31 0.57 -1.98 0.99
C PHE A 31 0.55 -0.91 -0.08
N ASN A 32 1.69 -0.27 -0.30
CA ASN A 32 1.87 0.74 -1.35
C ASN A 32 2.95 0.30 -2.34
N PHE A 33 2.65 0.42 -3.63
CA PHE A 33 3.69 0.62 -4.65
C PHE A 33 3.80 2.11 -4.93
N GLN A 34 4.90 2.71 -4.49
CA GLN A 34 5.09 4.16 -4.47
C GLN A 34 6.45 4.57 -5.04
N LYS A 35 6.51 5.82 -5.51
CA LYS A 35 7.77 6.43 -5.94
C LYS A 35 8.47 7.05 -4.73
N GLY A 36 9.65 6.52 -4.40
CA GLY A 36 10.45 6.97 -3.25
C GLY A 36 10.05 6.30 -1.93
N LEU A 37 10.91 6.45 -0.92
CA LEU A 37 10.75 5.80 0.38
C LEU A 37 10.08 6.69 1.44
N GLN A 38 9.72 7.94 1.09
CA GLN A 38 9.05 8.83 2.02
C GLN A 38 7.65 8.31 2.40
N ALA A 39 7.26 8.51 3.66
CA ALA A 39 5.96 8.08 4.14
C ALA A 39 4.80 8.79 3.41
N ASP A 40 4.97 10.06 3.06
CA ASP A 40 4.00 10.86 2.30
C ASP A 40 4.40 10.96 0.82
N ALA A 41 4.40 9.83 0.12
CA ALA A 41 4.76 9.80 -1.30
C ALA A 41 3.71 10.52 -2.16
N LEU A 42 4.20 11.38 -3.06
CA LEU A 42 3.37 12.12 -4.01
C LEU A 42 2.78 11.23 -5.10
N ILE A 43 3.42 10.09 -5.37
CA ILE A 43 3.01 9.12 -6.39
C ILE A 43 2.92 7.74 -5.74
N ILE A 44 1.71 7.19 -5.74
CA ILE A 44 1.39 5.83 -5.29
C ILE A 44 0.62 5.18 -6.44
N ALA A 45 1.27 4.26 -7.15
CA ALA A 45 0.68 3.55 -8.28
C ALA A 45 -0.38 2.52 -7.84
N LEU A 46 -0.19 1.94 -6.65
CA LEU A 46 -1.15 1.05 -6.01
C LEU A 46 -1.15 1.34 -4.51
N HIS A 47 -2.30 1.73 -3.99
CA HIS A 47 -2.61 1.77 -2.57
C HIS A 47 -3.62 0.65 -2.30
N PHE A 48 -3.23 -0.33 -1.50
CA PHE A 48 -4.07 -1.46 -1.11
C PHE A 48 -4.26 -1.41 0.41
N ASP A 49 -5.44 -1.02 0.87
CA ASP A 49 -5.74 -0.76 2.28
C ASP A 49 -6.81 -1.72 2.80
N VAL A 50 -6.40 -2.69 3.62
CA VAL A 50 -7.34 -3.63 4.24
C VAL A 50 -7.84 -3.01 5.53
N ARG A 51 -9.12 -2.63 5.56
CA ARG A 51 -9.79 -1.97 6.69
C ARG A 51 -10.63 -2.99 7.46
N TYR A 52 -10.03 -3.67 8.43
CA TYR A 52 -10.72 -4.68 9.24
C TYR A 52 -11.95 -4.16 9.96
N LYS A 53 -11.86 -2.94 10.49
CA LYS A 53 -12.97 -2.31 11.20
C LYS A 53 -14.21 -2.18 10.31
N ASP A 54 -14.00 -1.90 9.03
CA ASP A 54 -15.05 -1.58 8.06
C ASP A 54 -15.42 -2.79 7.19
N GLY A 55 -14.69 -3.90 7.31
CA GLY A 55 -14.93 -5.13 6.56
C GLY A 55 -14.62 -5.01 5.06
N VAL A 56 -13.84 -4.00 4.64
CA VAL A 56 -13.58 -3.71 3.23
C VAL A 56 -12.09 -3.69 2.92
N ILE A 57 -11.78 -3.93 1.65
CA ILE A 57 -10.48 -3.65 1.06
C ILE A 57 -10.69 -2.47 0.13
N VAL A 58 -9.94 -1.41 0.34
CA VAL A 58 -9.96 -0.23 -0.53
C VAL A 58 -8.73 -0.24 -1.41
N MET A 59 -8.94 -0.05 -2.70
CA MET A 59 -7.87 0.19 -3.66
C MET A 59 -7.92 1.63 -4.17
N ASN A 60 -6.76 2.26 -4.29
CA ASN A 60 -6.66 3.59 -4.87
C ASN A 60 -5.28 3.82 -5.51
N TYR A 61 -5.11 4.98 -6.15
CA TYR A 61 -3.85 5.52 -6.60
C TYR A 61 -3.71 6.98 -6.12
N ARG A 62 -2.48 7.48 -6.10
CA ARG A 62 -2.17 8.87 -5.78
C ARG A 62 -1.23 9.47 -6.81
N THR A 63 -1.56 10.64 -7.31
CA THR A 63 -0.72 11.37 -8.28
C THR A 63 -0.64 12.84 -7.90
N ILE A 64 0.58 13.39 -7.87
CA ILE A 64 0.84 14.79 -7.50
C ILE A 64 0.21 15.12 -6.13
N GLY A 65 0.28 14.16 -5.20
CA GLY A 65 -0.27 14.30 -3.86
C GLY A 65 -1.79 14.16 -3.74
N GLN A 66 -2.53 13.97 -4.83
CA GLN A 66 -3.99 13.83 -4.83
C GLN A 66 -4.42 12.37 -4.97
N TRP A 67 -5.42 11.96 -4.18
CA TRP A 67 -6.02 10.62 -4.26
C TRP A 67 -7.03 10.53 -5.40
N GLY A 68 -7.05 9.39 -6.06
CA GLY A 68 -8.08 9.05 -7.04
C GLY A 68 -9.41 8.62 -6.38
N LEU A 69 -10.31 8.10 -7.21
CA LEU A 69 -11.53 7.46 -6.74
C LEU A 69 -11.20 6.11 -6.10
N GLU A 70 -11.73 5.87 -4.91
CA GLU A 70 -11.63 4.56 -4.25
C GLU A 70 -12.44 3.50 -5.04
N ILE A 71 -11.86 2.31 -5.17
CA ILE A 71 -12.50 1.10 -5.72
C ILE A 71 -12.63 0.07 -4.60
#